data_AF-A0A2J8B3M7-F1
#
_entry.id   AF-A0A2J8B3M7-F1
#
_cell.length_a   1.000
_cell.length_b   1.000
_cell.length_c   1.000
_cell.angle_alpha   90.00
_cell.angle_beta   90.00
_cell.angle_gamma   90.00
#
_symmetry.space_group_name_H-M   'P 1'
#
loop_
_entity.id
_entity.type
_entity.pdbx_description
1 polymer ?
#
loop_
_entity_poly.entity_id
_entity_poly.type
_entity_poly.pdbx_seq_one_letter_code
_entity_poly.pdbx_strand_id
1 'polypeptide(L)'
;MTIDNPIASPTANPVASPTANPTANPTANPTANPTAAAAKFHPHSGLGDKGGSPCCDTSACNSQERADSRTERLIGPNACRKLTQSKVAVFGVGGVGGMAMEALVRSGVGNLILVDADTVALSNLNRQIIATEATLGQAKVAVAQARIAQINPQINVVTRQIFIRPTTELNFIDDVNFVLDCIDTVSAKIHLIEYCLGNGIPIISAMGAGNRLDPSKMGISDISKTYNCRLAKVMRTELRHRGIRHLPVVFSSEVPLRTPAVDGKRMPPASMIFVPATAGLLMANYVLSALIKN
;
A
#
# COMPACT_ATOMS: atom_id res chain seq x y z
N MET A 1 18.56 -1.81 68.65
CA MET A 1 19.53 -2.87 68.28
C MET A 1 19.90 -2.65 66.82
N THR A 2 21.01 -1.96 66.62
CA THR A 2 21.82 -1.93 65.40
C THR A 2 22.47 -3.29 65.21
N ILE A 3 22.45 -3.88 64.01
CA ILE A 3 23.62 -4.54 63.41
C ILE A 3 23.55 -4.41 61.88
N ASP A 4 24.70 -4.03 61.34
CA ASP A 4 25.10 -3.62 59.99
C ASP A 4 25.18 -4.72 58.91
N ASN A 5 24.95 -4.30 57.65
CA ASN A 5 25.69 -4.51 56.36
C ASN A 5 26.32 -5.89 55.97
N PRO A 6 26.72 -6.16 54.70
CA PRO A 6 27.06 -5.22 53.63
C PRO A 6 26.64 -5.56 52.17
N ILE A 7 26.88 -4.53 51.36
CA ILE A 7 26.94 -4.39 49.90
C ILE A 7 27.96 -5.35 49.25
N ALA A 8 27.63 -5.89 48.07
CA ALA A 8 28.59 -6.17 47.00
C ALA A 8 27.92 -6.21 45.60
N SER A 9 28.47 -5.43 44.67
CA SER A 9 28.28 -5.44 43.21
C SER A 9 29.60 -4.92 42.61
N PRO A 10 29.95 -5.08 41.32
CA PRO A 10 29.58 -6.05 40.30
C PRO A 10 30.82 -6.77 39.72
N THR A 11 30.67 -7.92 39.05
CA THR A 11 31.77 -8.52 38.25
C THR A 11 31.63 -8.14 36.78
N ALA A 12 32.71 -7.58 36.24
CA ALA A 12 32.88 -7.09 34.89
C ALA A 12 32.80 -8.20 33.84
N ASN A 13 32.14 -7.93 32.70
CA ASN A 13 32.33 -8.66 31.45
C ASN A 13 33.08 -7.75 30.46
N PRO A 14 34.15 -8.23 29.80
CA PRO A 14 35.00 -7.40 28.99
C PRO A 14 34.40 -7.11 27.60
N VAL A 15 34.53 -5.85 27.21
CA VAL A 15 34.25 -5.31 25.89
C VAL A 15 35.30 -5.81 24.91
N ALA A 16 34.87 -6.42 23.79
CA ALA A 16 35.71 -6.59 22.61
C ALA A 16 35.25 -5.58 21.55
N SER A 17 36.09 -4.60 21.25
CA SER A 17 35.93 -3.67 20.13
C SER A 17 36.62 -4.19 18.85
N PRO A 18 36.21 -3.73 17.67
CA PRO A 18 36.52 -4.34 16.38
C PRO A 18 37.83 -3.81 15.78
N THR A 19 38.50 -4.59 14.94
CA THR A 19 39.51 -4.06 14.02
C THR A 19 39.69 -4.97 12.81
N ALA A 20 39.37 -4.43 11.64
CA ALA A 20 40.19 -4.44 10.41
C ALA A 20 39.29 -4.37 9.17
N ASN A 21 39.31 -3.21 8.52
CA ASN A 21 38.98 -3.03 7.11
C ASN A 21 40.26 -3.33 6.30
N PRO A 22 40.15 -4.02 5.15
CA PRO A 22 40.92 -3.51 4.02
C PRO A 22 40.12 -3.51 2.71
N THR A 23 40.11 -2.33 2.13
CA THR A 23 39.80 -1.99 0.74
C THR A 23 40.57 -2.89 -0.24
N ALA A 24 39.87 -3.59 -1.15
CA ALA A 24 40.41 -3.97 -2.45
C ALA A 24 39.28 -4.37 -3.41
N ASN A 25 39.13 -3.61 -4.49
CA ASN A 25 38.54 -4.04 -5.75
C ASN A 25 39.59 -3.67 -6.81
N PRO A 26 39.94 -4.55 -7.76
CA PRO A 26 39.42 -4.31 -9.11
C PRO A 26 39.14 -5.59 -9.96
N THR A 27 38.01 -5.54 -10.67
CA THR A 27 37.69 -6.05 -12.02
C THR A 27 38.18 -7.42 -12.50
N ALA A 28 37.22 -8.29 -12.86
CA ALA A 28 37.10 -8.90 -14.19
C ALA A 28 35.76 -9.67 -14.36
N ASN A 29 35.07 -9.44 -15.47
CA ASN A 29 34.00 -10.25 -16.09
C ASN A 29 34.42 -10.39 -17.58
N PRO A 30 33.95 -11.32 -18.45
CA PRO A 30 32.68 -12.06 -18.38
C PRO A 30 32.74 -13.51 -18.97
N THR A 31 31.56 -14.04 -19.38
CA THR A 31 31.21 -15.27 -20.15
C THR A 31 30.83 -16.48 -19.26
N ALA A 32 29.67 -17.14 -19.37
CA ALA A 32 28.76 -17.40 -20.48
C ALA A 32 27.27 -17.54 -20.03
N ASN A 33 26.37 -17.58 -21.02
CA ASN A 33 24.94 -17.27 -21.02
C ASN A 33 24.03 -18.55 -20.89
N PRO A 34 22.68 -18.52 -21.03
CA PRO A 34 21.71 -19.05 -20.05
C PRO A 34 20.83 -20.20 -20.59
N THR A 35 19.91 -20.76 -19.80
CA THR A 35 18.82 -21.60 -20.35
C THR A 35 17.48 -21.40 -19.63
N ALA A 36 16.49 -20.96 -20.44
CA ALA A 36 15.02 -21.11 -20.35
C ALA A 36 14.27 -20.60 -19.09
N ALA A 37 13.12 -19.93 -19.17
CA ALA A 37 12.32 -19.33 -20.24
C ALA A 37 11.44 -18.25 -19.59
N ALA A 38 11.49 -17.01 -20.09
CA ALA A 38 10.59 -15.94 -19.67
C ALA A 38 9.78 -15.45 -20.89
N ALA A 39 8.49 -15.21 -20.64
CA ALA A 39 7.48 -14.88 -21.63
C ALA A 39 7.85 -13.63 -22.45
N LYS A 40 7.58 -13.70 -23.77
CA LYS A 40 7.88 -12.67 -24.76
C LYS A 40 7.13 -11.35 -24.47
N PHE A 41 7.86 -10.36 -24.01
CA PHE A 41 7.45 -8.95 -24.07
C PHE A 41 7.58 -8.48 -25.53
N HIS A 42 6.51 -7.95 -26.11
CA HIS A 42 6.54 -7.34 -27.44
C HIS A 42 6.79 -5.84 -27.27
N PRO A 43 7.99 -5.31 -27.56
CA PRO A 43 8.19 -3.88 -27.61
C PRO A 43 7.53 -3.34 -28.89
N HIS A 44 6.66 -2.34 -28.73
CA HIS A 44 6.20 -1.53 -29.85
C HIS A 44 7.41 -0.86 -30.50
N SER A 45 7.69 -1.24 -31.74
CA SER A 45 8.68 -0.64 -32.61
C SER A 45 8.22 0.72 -33.10
N GLY A 46 9.11 1.71 -33.02
CA GLY A 46 9.16 2.81 -33.97
C GLY A 46 8.91 4.19 -33.40
N LEU A 47 9.98 4.89 -33.04
CA LEU A 47 10.17 6.29 -33.37
C LEU A 47 11.67 6.47 -33.63
N GLY A 48 12.00 6.62 -34.91
CA GLY A 48 13.35 6.85 -35.38
C GLY A 48 13.84 8.23 -34.96
N ASP A 49 15.08 8.27 -34.52
CA ASP A 49 15.87 9.47 -34.32
C ASP A 49 16.05 10.17 -35.68
N LYS A 50 15.51 11.38 -35.81
CA LYS A 50 15.86 12.30 -36.88
C LYS A 50 16.18 13.65 -36.27
N GLY A 51 17.48 13.93 -36.20
CA GLY A 51 18.10 15.16 -36.69
C GLY A 51 17.59 16.46 -36.07
N GLY A 52 18.47 17.08 -35.27
CA GLY A 52 18.24 18.36 -34.62
C GLY A 52 17.84 19.50 -35.56
N SER A 53 16.98 20.36 -35.02
CA SER A 53 16.82 21.77 -35.43
C SER A 53 16.97 22.62 -34.17
N PRO A 54 17.61 23.79 -34.24
CA PRO A 54 17.90 24.60 -33.06
C PRO A 54 16.64 25.37 -32.69
N CYS A 55 16.00 24.99 -31.59
CA CYS A 55 14.86 25.72 -31.06
C CYS A 55 15.04 25.88 -29.56
N CYS A 56 15.50 27.03 -29.12
CA CYS A 56 14.65 28.02 -28.43
C CYS A 56 15.53 29.04 -27.69
N ASP A 57 15.14 30.31 -27.82
CA ASP A 57 15.64 31.44 -27.04
C ASP A 57 15.81 31.09 -25.56
N THR A 58 16.96 31.46 -25.01
CA THR A 58 17.39 31.18 -23.64
C THR A 58 16.69 32.02 -22.56
N SER A 59 15.47 32.53 -22.82
CA SER A 59 14.77 33.47 -21.93
C SER A 59 13.51 32.94 -21.23
N ALA A 60 13.21 31.63 -21.30
CA ALA A 60 12.02 31.04 -20.67
C ALA A 60 12.29 29.95 -19.62
N CYS A 61 13.48 29.91 -19.00
CA CYS A 61 13.80 28.95 -17.95
C CYS A 61 13.65 29.56 -16.56
N ASN A 62 12.40 29.84 -16.16
CA ASN A 62 12.06 29.99 -14.75
C ASN A 62 10.72 29.28 -14.47
N SER A 63 10.63 28.02 -14.88
CA SER A 63 9.55 27.14 -14.43
C SER A 63 9.88 26.70 -13.00
N GLN A 64 9.24 27.32 -12.01
CA GLN A 64 9.27 26.84 -10.63
C GLN A 64 9.00 25.33 -10.63
N GLU A 65 9.95 24.53 -10.14
CA GLU A 65 9.82 23.08 -10.12
C GLU A 65 8.60 22.71 -9.26
N ARG A 66 7.56 22.14 -9.90
CA ARG A 66 6.37 21.63 -9.22
C ARG A 66 6.58 20.17 -8.83
N ALA A 67 6.06 19.77 -7.67
CA ALA A 67 6.15 18.41 -7.14
C ALA A 67 5.57 17.34 -8.09
N ASP A 68 4.57 17.71 -8.90
CA ASP A 68 3.87 16.83 -9.84
C ASP A 68 4.45 16.86 -11.26
N SER A 69 5.50 17.65 -11.54
CA SER A 69 6.04 17.86 -12.89
C SER A 69 6.42 16.57 -13.63
N ARG A 70 6.99 15.59 -12.92
CA ARG A 70 7.33 14.28 -13.49
C ARG A 70 6.10 13.43 -13.79
N THR A 71 5.08 13.51 -12.94
CA THR A 71 3.79 12.84 -13.16
C THR A 71 3.09 13.46 -14.36
N GLU A 72 3.02 14.79 -14.44
CA GLU A 72 2.41 15.51 -15.58
C GLU A 72 3.07 15.16 -16.91
N ARG A 73 4.40 15.02 -16.95
CA ARG A 73 5.10 14.56 -18.16
C ARG A 73 4.70 13.16 -18.61
N LEU A 74 4.28 12.29 -17.69
CA LEU A 74 3.91 10.91 -17.99
C LEU A 74 2.44 10.78 -18.42
N ILE A 75 1.51 11.43 -17.71
CA ILE A 75 0.05 11.25 -17.92
C ILE A 75 -0.63 12.45 -18.58
N GLY A 76 0.10 13.56 -18.75
CA GLY A 76 -0.40 14.80 -19.32
C GLY A 76 -1.22 15.66 -18.33
N PRO A 77 -1.35 16.97 -18.61
CA PRO A 77 -1.99 17.92 -17.70
C PRO A 77 -3.48 17.67 -17.50
N ASN A 78 -4.17 17.10 -18.50
CA ASN A 78 -5.58 16.72 -18.38
C ASN A 78 -5.80 15.65 -17.31
N ALA A 79 -4.96 14.61 -17.29
CA ALA A 79 -5.06 13.53 -16.32
C ALA A 79 -4.72 14.04 -14.91
N CYS A 80 -3.69 14.88 -14.76
CA CYS A 80 -3.38 15.53 -13.48
C CYS A 80 -4.58 16.32 -12.94
N ARG A 81 -5.25 17.13 -13.78
CA ARG A 81 -6.47 17.86 -13.37
C ARG A 81 -7.58 16.92 -12.88
N LYS A 82 -7.85 15.82 -13.59
CA LYS A 82 -8.83 14.82 -13.16
C LYS A 82 -8.47 14.25 -11.79
N LEU A 83 -7.21 13.89 -11.56
CA LEU A 83 -6.75 13.37 -10.27
C LEU A 83 -6.93 14.40 -9.15
N THR A 84 -6.56 15.66 -9.38
CA THR A 84 -6.73 16.74 -8.39
C THR A 84 -8.21 16.96 -8.05
N GLN A 85 -9.13 16.77 -9.00
CA GLN A 85 -10.57 16.90 -8.77
C GLN A 85 -11.20 15.63 -8.16
N SER A 86 -10.50 14.50 -8.17
CA SER A 86 -11.04 13.23 -7.71
C SER A 86 -11.11 13.13 -6.18
N LYS A 87 -12.10 12.39 -5.70
CA LYS A 87 -12.31 12.00 -4.31
C LYS A 87 -12.26 10.48 -4.17
N VAL A 88 -11.38 9.99 -3.29
CA VAL A 88 -11.17 8.55 -3.07
C VAL A 88 -11.26 8.23 -1.58
N ALA A 89 -11.99 7.16 -1.24
CA ALA A 89 -12.02 6.66 0.14
C ALA A 89 -11.12 5.42 0.31
N VAL A 90 -10.36 5.38 1.40
CA VAL A 90 -9.52 4.24 1.78
C VAL A 90 -9.98 3.72 3.14
N PHE A 91 -10.50 2.49 3.15
CA PHE A 91 -10.92 1.81 4.37
C PHE A 91 -9.84 0.85 4.84
N GLY A 92 -9.29 1.09 6.02
CA GLY A 92 -8.12 0.42 6.59
C GLY A 92 -6.82 1.10 6.17
N VAL A 93 -6.11 1.69 7.13
CA VAL A 93 -4.81 2.37 6.95
C VAL A 93 -3.68 1.50 7.51
N GLY A 94 -3.77 0.19 7.24
CA GLY A 94 -2.77 -0.80 7.61
C GLY A 94 -1.65 -0.95 6.57
N GLY A 95 -1.08 -2.15 6.46
CA GLY A 95 0.04 -2.41 5.53
C GLY A 95 -0.33 -2.22 4.05
N VAL A 96 -1.58 -2.52 3.67
CA VAL A 96 -2.08 -2.33 2.30
C VAL A 96 -2.54 -0.90 2.10
N GLY A 97 -3.54 -0.46 2.86
CA GLY A 97 -4.18 0.83 2.63
C GLY A 97 -3.30 2.02 2.98
N GLY A 98 -2.35 1.89 3.92
CA GLY A 98 -1.35 2.93 4.16
C GLY A 98 -0.45 3.17 2.93
N MET A 99 -0.02 2.11 2.25
CA MET A 99 0.77 2.26 1.03
C MET A 99 -0.08 2.74 -0.16
N ALA A 100 -1.35 2.29 -0.24
CA ALA A 100 -2.28 2.78 -1.25
C ALA A 100 -2.53 4.29 -1.09
N MET A 101 -2.80 4.74 0.14
CA MET A 101 -2.93 6.15 0.50
C MET A 101 -1.69 6.95 0.08
N GLU A 102 -0.49 6.48 0.44
CA GLU A 102 0.77 7.15 0.08
C GLU A 102 0.88 7.34 -1.43
N ALA A 103 0.58 6.30 -2.21
CA ALA A 103 0.63 6.35 -3.67
C ALA A 103 -0.41 7.29 -4.26
N LEU A 104 -1.64 7.31 -3.74
CA LEU A 104 -2.70 8.23 -4.19
C LEU A 104 -2.30 9.69 -3.98
N VAL A 105 -1.77 10.03 -2.80
CA VAL A 105 -1.33 11.39 -2.44
C VAL A 105 -0.20 11.84 -3.36
N ARG A 106 0.83 11.00 -3.53
CA ARG A 106 1.98 11.29 -4.38
C ARG A 106 1.64 11.35 -5.87
N SER A 107 0.52 10.76 -6.28
CA SER A 107 0.02 10.81 -7.65
C SER A 107 -0.88 12.02 -7.93
N GLY A 108 -1.17 12.85 -6.92
CA GLY A 108 -1.93 14.08 -7.10
C GLY A 108 -3.45 13.94 -6.95
N VAL A 109 -3.95 12.88 -6.30
CA VAL A 109 -5.36 12.82 -5.88
C VAL A 109 -5.64 13.97 -4.91
N GLY A 110 -6.67 14.78 -5.17
CA GLY A 110 -6.90 16.00 -4.39
C GLY A 110 -7.81 15.85 -3.17
N ASN A 111 -8.62 14.79 -3.10
CA ASN A 111 -9.53 14.57 -1.97
C ASN A 111 -9.47 13.12 -1.47
N LEU A 112 -9.26 12.94 -0.17
CA LEU A 112 -9.22 11.62 0.47
C LEU A 112 -10.16 11.54 1.68
N ILE A 113 -10.80 10.39 1.82
CA ILE A 113 -11.46 9.97 3.06
C ILE A 113 -10.70 8.76 3.60
N LEU A 114 -10.17 8.84 4.82
CA LEU A 114 -9.46 7.75 5.48
C LEU A 114 -10.29 7.20 6.63
N VAL A 115 -10.49 5.88 6.66
CA VAL A 115 -11.30 5.21 7.68
C VAL A 115 -10.52 4.08 8.31
N ASP A 116 -10.22 4.16 9.61
CA ASP A 116 -9.58 3.09 10.39
C ASP A 116 -9.85 3.32 11.88
N ALA A 117 -10.21 2.28 12.62
CA ALA A 117 -10.51 2.38 14.05
C ALA A 117 -9.26 2.36 14.95
N ASP A 118 -8.19 1.74 14.45
CA ASP A 118 -7.06 1.31 15.27
C ASP A 118 -6.10 2.45 15.60
N THR A 119 -5.29 2.21 16.62
CA THR A 119 -4.06 2.95 16.90
C THR A 119 -2.84 2.21 16.36
N VAL A 120 -1.72 2.91 16.20
CA VAL A 120 -0.45 2.32 15.80
C VAL A 120 0.08 1.44 16.94
N ALA A 121 0.28 0.15 16.65
CA ALA A 121 0.87 -0.81 17.58
C ALA A 121 2.33 -1.13 17.24
N LEU A 122 3.12 -1.58 18.22
CA LEU A 122 4.53 -1.97 18.01
C LEU A 122 4.69 -3.01 16.89
N SER A 123 3.76 -3.99 16.83
CA SER A 123 3.74 -5.02 15.80
C SER A 123 3.46 -4.51 14.38
N ASN A 124 3.20 -3.20 14.20
CA ASN A 124 2.93 -2.58 12.90
C ASN A 124 4.22 -2.06 12.23
N LEU A 125 5.28 -1.83 12.99
CA LEU A 125 6.56 -1.30 12.50
C LEU A 125 7.15 -2.13 11.35
N ASN A 126 6.88 -3.43 11.31
CA ASN A 126 7.42 -4.31 10.27
C ASN A 126 6.83 -4.10 8.87
N ARG A 127 5.70 -3.40 8.72
CA ARG A 127 4.95 -3.40 7.45
C ARG A 127 4.05 -2.20 7.17
N GLN A 128 3.80 -1.30 8.12
CA GLN A 128 2.87 -0.18 7.93
C GLN A 128 3.65 1.12 7.79
N ILE A 129 3.45 1.83 6.68
CA ILE A 129 4.21 3.05 6.36
C ILE A 129 4.01 4.19 7.37
N ILE A 130 2.87 4.20 8.06
CA ILE A 130 2.54 5.19 9.09
C ILE A 130 3.15 4.82 10.46
N ALA A 131 3.64 3.60 10.65
CA ALA A 131 4.14 3.13 11.93
C ALA A 131 5.63 3.44 12.10
N THR A 132 5.93 4.26 13.09
CA THR A 132 7.27 4.59 13.60
C THR A 132 7.25 4.57 15.14
N GLU A 133 8.41 4.51 15.79
CA GLU A 133 8.52 4.61 17.26
C GLU A 133 7.79 5.85 17.80
N ALA A 134 7.90 6.99 17.11
CA ALA A 134 7.27 8.25 17.51
C ALA A 134 5.73 8.24 17.42
N THR A 135 5.16 7.31 16.65
CA THR A 135 3.71 7.27 16.36
C THR A 135 2.96 6.21 17.17
N LEU A 136 3.66 5.43 18.00
CA LEU A 136 3.05 4.38 18.81
C LEU A 136 1.91 4.93 19.69
N GLY A 137 0.78 4.20 19.73
CA GLY A 137 -0.40 4.57 20.50
C GLY A 137 -1.29 5.65 19.86
N GLN A 138 -0.84 6.32 18.81
CA GLN A 138 -1.64 7.34 18.11
C GLN A 138 -2.65 6.69 17.15
N ALA A 139 -3.79 7.34 16.92
CA ALA A 139 -4.79 6.89 15.96
C ALA A 139 -4.18 6.82 14.55
N LYS A 140 -4.34 5.68 13.86
CA LYS A 140 -3.74 5.48 12.53
C LYS A 140 -4.15 6.56 11.53
N VAL A 141 -5.43 6.92 11.53
CA VAL A 141 -5.95 7.97 10.64
C VAL A 141 -5.36 9.35 10.94
N ALA A 142 -5.08 9.67 12.21
CA ALA A 142 -4.46 10.95 12.59
C ALA A 142 -2.99 11.00 12.15
N VAL A 143 -2.24 9.92 12.36
CA VAL A 143 -0.85 9.80 11.88
C VAL A 143 -0.77 9.90 10.36
N ALA A 144 -1.70 9.23 9.67
CA ALA A 144 -1.82 9.30 8.21
C ALA A 144 -2.10 10.72 7.73
N GLN A 145 -3.04 11.44 8.35
CA GLN A 145 -3.36 12.82 8.00
C GLN A 145 -2.15 13.76 8.18
N ALA A 146 -1.43 13.64 9.30
CA ALA A 146 -0.21 14.41 9.54
C ALA A 146 0.87 14.11 8.49
N ARG A 147 1.04 12.84 8.13
CA ARG A 147 1.97 12.42 7.07
C ARG A 147 1.57 12.99 5.71
N ILE A 148 0.29 12.94 5.36
CA ILE A 148 -0.21 13.47 4.09
C ILE A 148 0.07 14.98 3.98
N ALA A 149 -0.17 15.74 5.05
CA ALA A 149 0.10 17.18 5.07
C ALA A 149 1.57 17.53 4.79
N GLN A 150 2.51 16.65 5.16
CA GLN A 150 3.94 16.81 4.84
C GLN A 150 4.28 16.48 3.37
N ILE A 151 3.46 15.66 2.70
CA ILE A 151 3.69 15.25 1.30
C ILE A 151 3.03 16.25 0.35
N ASN A 152 1.77 16.59 0.60
CA ASN A 152 1.00 17.52 -0.21
C ASN A 152 0.07 18.33 0.71
N PRO A 153 0.42 19.57 1.07
CA PRO A 153 -0.42 20.40 1.95
C PRO A 153 -1.72 20.89 1.29
N GLN A 154 -1.89 20.72 -0.03
CA GLN A 154 -3.08 21.18 -0.76
C GLN A 154 -4.19 20.11 -0.85
N ILE A 155 -3.90 18.87 -0.45
CA ILE A 155 -4.88 17.79 -0.49
C ILE A 155 -5.92 17.95 0.63
N ASN A 156 -7.18 17.80 0.29
CA ASN A 156 -8.27 17.76 1.26
C ASN A 156 -8.37 16.34 1.85
N VAL A 157 -8.18 16.20 3.17
CA VAL A 157 -8.23 14.91 3.86
C VAL A 157 -9.26 14.95 4.98
N VAL A 158 -10.23 14.05 4.89
CA VAL A 158 -11.19 13.77 5.97
C VAL A 158 -10.82 12.43 6.60
N THR A 159 -10.71 12.41 7.92
CA THR A 159 -10.43 11.17 8.68
C THR A 159 -11.65 10.75 9.49
N ARG A 160 -11.88 9.44 9.58
CA ARG A 160 -12.90 8.86 10.46
C ARG A 160 -12.29 7.70 11.23
N GLN A 161 -12.11 7.89 12.55
CA GLN A 161 -11.65 6.83 13.43
C GLN A 161 -12.81 5.92 13.86
N ILE A 162 -13.28 5.07 12.96
CA ILE A 162 -14.46 4.21 13.19
C ILE A 162 -14.22 2.77 12.76
N PHE A 163 -14.82 1.84 13.51
CA PHE A 163 -14.85 0.43 13.15
C PHE A 163 -16.10 0.14 12.33
N ILE A 164 -15.94 -0.38 11.12
CA ILE A 164 -17.07 -0.69 10.23
C ILE A 164 -17.79 -1.94 10.73
N ARG A 165 -19.09 -1.80 10.97
CA ARG A 165 -20.02 -2.86 11.34
C ARG A 165 -21.17 -2.87 10.32
N PRO A 166 -21.96 -3.95 10.26
CA PRO A 166 -23.17 -3.98 9.43
C PRO A 166 -24.18 -2.87 9.73
N THR A 167 -24.11 -2.26 10.92
CA THR A 167 -24.96 -1.13 11.34
C THR A 167 -24.32 0.23 11.10
N THR A 168 -23.10 0.30 10.58
CA THR A 168 -22.41 1.56 10.35
C THR A 168 -22.99 2.23 9.11
N GLU A 169 -23.45 3.47 9.26
CA GLU A 169 -23.87 4.32 8.14
C GLU A 169 -22.65 4.74 7.31
N LEU A 170 -22.79 4.67 5.98
CA LEU A 170 -21.72 4.93 5.01
C LEU A 170 -22.05 6.06 4.04
N ASN A 171 -23.10 6.84 4.29
CA ASN A 171 -23.51 7.98 3.45
C ASN A 171 -22.42 9.06 3.27
N PHE A 172 -21.43 9.09 4.16
CA PHE A 172 -20.28 9.98 4.02
C PHE A 172 -19.34 9.63 2.86
N ILE A 173 -19.56 8.51 2.14
CA ILE A 173 -18.84 8.17 0.91
C ILE A 173 -19.70 8.27 -0.36
N ASP A 174 -20.91 8.81 -0.30
CA ASP A 174 -21.83 8.84 -1.45
C ASP A 174 -21.30 9.64 -2.64
N ASP A 175 -20.40 10.59 -2.38
CA ASP A 175 -19.83 11.48 -3.39
C ASP A 175 -18.38 11.14 -3.78
N VAL A 176 -17.89 9.96 -3.41
CA VAL A 176 -16.54 9.50 -3.80
C VAL A 176 -16.54 8.90 -5.19
N ASN A 177 -15.47 9.12 -5.94
CA ASN A 177 -15.28 8.53 -7.26
C ASN A 177 -14.81 7.07 -7.18
N PHE A 178 -14.17 6.66 -6.08
CA PHE A 178 -13.69 5.30 -5.89
C PHE A 178 -13.47 4.95 -4.42
N VAL A 179 -13.61 3.67 -4.09
CA VAL A 179 -13.32 3.09 -2.77
C VAL A 179 -12.23 2.01 -2.87
N LEU A 180 -11.25 2.08 -1.97
CA LEU A 180 -10.27 1.02 -1.70
C LEU A 180 -10.62 0.34 -0.39
N ASP A 181 -11.09 -0.90 -0.46
CA ASP A 181 -11.34 -1.74 0.73
C ASP A 181 -10.06 -2.50 1.14
N CYS A 182 -9.38 -1.98 2.15
CA CYS A 182 -8.20 -2.57 2.78
C CYS A 182 -8.48 -3.11 4.20
N ILE A 183 -9.76 -3.33 4.54
CA ILE A 183 -10.18 -3.92 5.83
C ILE A 183 -9.68 -5.38 5.92
N ASP A 184 -9.62 -5.99 7.10
CA ASP A 184 -9.27 -7.40 7.28
C ASP A 184 -10.43 -8.27 7.81
N THR A 185 -11.45 -7.63 8.37
CA THR A 185 -12.65 -8.27 8.92
C THR A 185 -13.69 -8.56 7.84
N VAL A 186 -14.08 -9.83 7.70
CA VAL A 186 -15.00 -10.31 6.65
C VAL A 186 -16.36 -9.58 6.65
N SER A 187 -17.01 -9.45 7.81
CA SER A 187 -18.33 -8.81 7.90
C SER A 187 -18.29 -7.32 7.49
N ALA A 188 -17.25 -6.61 7.91
CA ALA A 188 -17.03 -5.21 7.56
C ALA A 188 -16.80 -5.04 6.05
N LYS A 189 -16.01 -5.93 5.43
CA LYS A 189 -15.82 -5.94 3.98
C LYS A 189 -17.12 -6.14 3.22
N ILE A 190 -17.89 -7.14 3.63
CA ILE A 190 -19.17 -7.46 2.99
C ILE A 190 -20.10 -6.26 3.05
N HIS A 191 -20.26 -5.64 4.22
CA HIS A 191 -21.09 -4.45 4.40
C HIS A 191 -20.68 -3.31 3.48
N LEU A 192 -19.37 -3.00 3.42
CA LEU A 192 -18.83 -1.97 2.54
C LEU A 192 -19.06 -2.29 1.06
N ILE A 193 -18.84 -3.54 0.64
CA ILE A 193 -19.04 -3.96 -0.75
C ILE A 193 -20.52 -3.87 -1.13
N GLU A 194 -21.43 -4.36 -0.29
CA GLU A 194 -22.88 -4.26 -0.53
C GLU A 194 -23.32 -2.79 -0.65
N TYR A 195 -22.82 -1.93 0.24
CA TYR A 195 -23.10 -0.50 0.19
C TYR A 195 -22.61 0.15 -1.11
N CYS A 196 -21.34 -0.07 -1.47
CA CYS A 196 -20.77 0.53 -2.67
C CYS A 196 -21.48 0.06 -3.93
N LEU A 197 -21.72 -1.25 -4.08
CA LEU A 197 -22.40 -1.79 -5.26
C LEU A 197 -23.87 -1.35 -5.34
N GLY A 198 -24.57 -1.29 -4.20
CA GLY A 198 -25.96 -0.82 -4.13
C GLY A 198 -26.13 0.65 -4.51
N ASN A 199 -25.12 1.48 -4.27
CA ASN A 199 -25.12 2.91 -4.59
C ASN A 199 -24.33 3.26 -5.87
N GLY A 200 -23.86 2.27 -6.64
CA GLY A 200 -23.10 2.51 -7.86
C GLY A 200 -21.71 3.11 -7.65
N ILE A 201 -21.14 3.00 -6.44
CA ILE A 201 -19.82 3.50 -6.09
C ILE A 201 -18.77 2.46 -6.50
N PRO A 202 -17.81 2.79 -7.38
CA PRO A 202 -16.74 1.87 -7.77
C PRO A 202 -15.87 1.46 -6.58
N ILE A 203 -15.59 0.17 -6.44
CA ILE A 203 -14.80 -0.39 -5.34
C ILE A 203 -13.81 -1.44 -5.83
N ILE A 204 -12.62 -1.46 -5.22
CA ILE A 204 -11.65 -2.56 -5.31
C ILE A 204 -11.31 -3.05 -3.89
N SER A 205 -11.24 -4.37 -3.70
CA SER A 205 -10.97 -4.97 -2.38
C SER A 205 -9.63 -5.70 -2.30
N ALA A 206 -8.90 -5.50 -1.21
CA ALA A 206 -7.73 -6.28 -0.85
C ALA A 206 -8.11 -7.60 -0.20
N MET A 207 -7.49 -8.69 -0.69
CA MET A 207 -7.57 -10.01 -0.07
C MET A 207 -6.32 -10.29 0.79
N GLY A 208 -6.12 -11.53 1.22
CA GLY A 208 -5.05 -11.88 2.16
C GLY A 208 -3.63 -11.71 1.60
N ALA A 209 -2.88 -10.76 2.16
CA ALA A 209 -1.47 -10.49 1.87
C ALA A 209 -0.48 -11.09 2.89
N GLY A 210 -0.95 -11.60 4.02
CA GLY A 210 -0.11 -12.22 5.04
C GLY A 210 0.38 -13.63 4.66
N ASN A 211 1.43 -14.09 5.34
CA ASN A 211 2.12 -15.36 5.15
C ASN A 211 2.66 -15.55 3.73
N ARG A 212 3.25 -14.52 3.15
CA ARG A 212 3.71 -14.50 1.75
C ARG A 212 5.05 -13.78 1.64
N LEU A 213 5.87 -14.15 0.67
CA LEU A 213 7.21 -13.61 0.46
C LEU A 213 7.45 -13.05 -0.95
N ASP A 214 6.64 -13.40 -1.94
CA ASP A 214 6.92 -12.98 -3.32
C ASP A 214 5.97 -11.84 -3.75
N PRO A 215 6.44 -10.57 -3.77
CA PRO A 215 5.62 -9.45 -4.21
C PRO A 215 5.26 -9.54 -5.70
N SER A 216 6.03 -10.26 -6.53
CA SER A 216 5.74 -10.41 -7.96
C SER A 216 4.50 -11.27 -8.23
N LYS A 217 4.04 -12.03 -7.22
CA LYS A 217 2.82 -12.86 -7.30
C LYS A 217 1.54 -12.09 -6.99
N MET A 218 1.65 -10.83 -6.58
CA MET A 218 0.52 -9.94 -6.39
C MET A 218 -0.06 -9.53 -7.74
N GLY A 219 -1.38 -9.52 -7.86
CA GLY A 219 -2.07 -9.08 -9.08
C GLY A 219 -3.52 -8.72 -8.83
N ILE A 220 -4.12 -8.08 -9.83
CA ILE A 220 -5.54 -7.73 -9.85
C ILE A 220 -6.28 -8.80 -10.63
N SER A 221 -7.42 -9.23 -10.10
CA SER A 221 -8.31 -10.16 -10.77
C SER A 221 -9.75 -9.95 -10.33
N ASP A 222 -10.66 -10.69 -10.94
CA ASP A 222 -12.03 -10.80 -10.43
C ASP A 222 -12.07 -11.79 -9.26
N ILE A 223 -12.90 -11.53 -8.25
CA ILE A 223 -13.03 -12.39 -7.06
C ILE A 223 -13.31 -13.85 -7.42
N SER A 224 -14.05 -14.12 -8.51
CA SER A 224 -14.37 -15.48 -8.97
C SER A 224 -13.14 -16.29 -9.41
N LYS A 225 -12.06 -15.60 -9.86
CA LYS A 225 -10.84 -16.20 -10.39
C LYS A 225 -9.73 -16.36 -9.35
N THR A 226 -9.98 -15.98 -8.10
CA THR A 226 -8.98 -16.04 -7.03
C THR A 226 -8.74 -17.46 -6.51
N TYR A 227 -7.47 -17.77 -6.26
CA TYR A 227 -7.01 -19.05 -5.70
C TYR A 227 -5.91 -18.82 -4.65
N ASN A 228 -5.51 -19.88 -3.93
CA ASN A 228 -4.48 -19.82 -2.88
C ASN A 228 -4.69 -18.74 -1.80
N CYS A 229 -5.92 -18.28 -1.58
CA CYS A 229 -6.22 -17.22 -0.62
C CYS A 229 -7.47 -17.56 0.19
N ARG A 230 -7.29 -17.81 1.50
CA ARG A 230 -8.39 -18.18 2.40
C ARG A 230 -9.43 -17.07 2.52
N LEU A 231 -8.99 -15.81 2.66
CA LEU A 231 -9.90 -14.66 2.72
C LEU A 231 -10.72 -14.56 1.43
N ALA A 232 -10.07 -14.66 0.26
CA ALA A 232 -10.77 -14.61 -1.02
C ALA A 232 -11.77 -15.78 -1.19
N LYS A 233 -11.44 -16.98 -0.71
CA LYS A 233 -12.38 -18.13 -0.71
C LYS A 233 -13.63 -17.84 0.13
N VAL A 234 -13.47 -17.27 1.32
CA VAL A 234 -14.60 -16.89 2.19
C VAL A 234 -15.41 -15.79 1.52
N MET A 235 -14.76 -14.69 1.12
CA MET A 235 -15.42 -13.57 0.44
C MET A 235 -16.18 -14.01 -0.80
N ARG A 236 -15.58 -14.82 -1.68
CA ARG A 236 -16.25 -15.35 -2.88
C ARG A 236 -17.49 -16.17 -2.55
N THR A 237 -17.51 -16.89 -1.42
CA THR A 237 -18.68 -17.69 -1.02
C THR A 237 -19.77 -16.78 -0.49
N GLU A 238 -19.43 -15.86 0.42
CA GLU A 238 -20.37 -14.91 1.00
C GLU A 238 -20.99 -13.95 -0.04
N LEU A 239 -20.18 -13.43 -0.96
CA LEU A 239 -20.64 -12.55 -2.03
C LEU A 239 -21.58 -13.28 -3.00
N ARG A 240 -21.29 -14.56 -3.32
CA ARG A 240 -22.19 -15.37 -4.16
C ARG A 240 -23.56 -15.57 -3.53
N HIS A 241 -23.64 -15.77 -2.22
CA HIS A 241 -24.93 -15.87 -1.51
C HIS A 241 -25.76 -14.58 -1.59
N ARG A 242 -25.10 -13.43 -1.81
CA ARG A 242 -25.71 -12.11 -1.96
C ARG A 242 -25.93 -11.70 -3.42
N GLY A 243 -25.73 -12.63 -4.37
CA GLY A 243 -25.84 -12.35 -5.80
C GLY A 243 -24.66 -11.57 -6.41
N ILE A 244 -23.64 -11.24 -5.63
CA ILE A 244 -22.44 -10.52 -6.10
C ILE A 244 -21.44 -11.54 -6.65
N ARG A 245 -21.35 -11.61 -7.98
CA ARG A 245 -20.48 -12.57 -8.68
C ARG A 245 -19.16 -11.97 -9.17
N HIS A 246 -19.13 -10.65 -9.32
CA HIS A 246 -17.99 -9.90 -9.85
C HIS A 246 -17.59 -8.81 -8.88
N LEU A 247 -16.29 -8.73 -8.62
CA LEU A 247 -15.67 -7.72 -7.78
C LEU A 247 -14.19 -7.69 -8.13
N PRO A 248 -13.63 -6.55 -8.58
CA PRO A 248 -12.20 -6.44 -8.77
C PRO A 248 -11.51 -6.51 -7.41
N VAL A 249 -10.49 -7.36 -7.31
CA VAL A 249 -9.73 -7.56 -6.09
C VAL A 249 -8.24 -7.63 -6.37
N VAL A 250 -7.44 -7.27 -5.39
CA VAL A 250 -6.01 -7.56 -5.37
C VAL A 250 -5.74 -8.78 -4.48
N PHE A 251 -5.01 -9.77 -5.01
CA PHE A 251 -4.59 -10.95 -4.25
C PHE A 251 -3.24 -11.47 -4.74
N SER A 252 -2.62 -12.36 -3.97
CA SER A 252 -1.42 -13.09 -4.43
C SER A 252 -1.75 -14.53 -4.82
N SER A 253 -1.18 -14.93 -5.94
CA SER A 253 -1.22 -16.30 -6.47
C SER A 253 -0.30 -17.28 -5.73
N GLU A 254 0.62 -16.78 -4.89
CA GLU A 254 1.54 -17.58 -4.08
C GLU A 254 0.74 -18.52 -3.15
N VAL A 255 1.31 -19.65 -2.76
CA VAL A 255 0.71 -20.47 -1.69
C VAL A 255 1.13 -19.85 -0.35
N PRO A 256 0.20 -19.50 0.56
CA PRO A 256 0.58 -18.94 1.86
C PRO A 256 1.46 -19.91 2.64
N LEU A 257 2.55 -19.39 3.19
CA LEU A 257 3.45 -20.12 4.05
C LEU A 257 2.74 -20.53 5.35
N ARG A 258 3.14 -21.68 5.88
CA ARG A 258 2.70 -22.12 7.20
C ARG A 258 3.52 -21.40 8.25
N THR A 259 2.82 -20.74 9.17
CA THR A 259 3.42 -20.11 10.34
C THR A 259 3.10 -20.97 11.56
N PRO A 260 4.09 -21.23 12.44
CA PRO A 260 3.86 -22.03 13.64
C PRO A 260 2.86 -21.33 14.58
N ALA A 261 2.13 -22.14 15.34
CA ALA A 261 1.37 -21.64 16.47
C ALA A 261 2.33 -21.24 17.61
N VAL A 262 1.95 -20.24 18.40
CA VAL A 262 2.68 -19.86 19.62
C VAL A 262 1.78 -20.22 20.79
N ASP A 263 2.30 -21.00 21.75
CA ASP A 263 1.55 -21.50 22.91
C ASP A 263 0.21 -22.19 22.55
N GLY A 264 0.21 -22.96 21.46
CA GLY A 264 -0.98 -23.65 20.95
C GLY A 264 -2.04 -22.73 20.33
N LYS A 265 -1.82 -21.41 20.31
CA LYS A 265 -2.74 -20.43 19.74
C LYS A 265 -2.35 -20.08 18.31
N ARG A 266 -3.38 -19.98 17.46
CA ARG A 266 -3.20 -19.50 16.08
C ARG A 266 -2.93 -18.00 16.12
N MET A 267 -1.75 -17.62 15.63
CA MET A 267 -1.35 -16.22 15.55
C MET A 267 -2.01 -15.51 14.36
N PRO A 268 -2.16 -14.17 14.41
CA PRO A 268 -2.42 -13.38 13.22
C PRO A 268 -1.40 -13.70 12.11
N PRO A 269 -1.77 -13.59 10.83
CA PRO A 269 -0.84 -13.84 9.73
C PRO A 269 0.45 -13.03 9.89
N ALA A 270 1.59 -13.68 9.77
CA ALA A 270 2.88 -13.03 9.67
C ALA A 270 2.96 -12.21 8.38
N SER A 271 3.87 -11.25 8.31
CA SER A 271 3.97 -10.37 7.15
C SER A 271 5.36 -9.79 7.02
N MET A 272 5.75 -9.53 5.78
CA MET A 272 6.88 -8.67 5.43
C MET A 272 6.33 -7.47 4.65
N ILE A 273 6.98 -6.30 4.71
CA ILE A 273 6.46 -5.05 4.14
C ILE A 273 6.14 -5.12 2.64
N PHE A 274 6.96 -5.80 1.84
CA PHE A 274 6.86 -5.73 0.38
C PHE A 274 5.55 -6.32 -0.17
N VAL A 275 4.96 -7.38 0.42
CA VAL A 275 3.70 -7.96 -0.10
C VAL A 275 2.50 -7.04 0.09
N PRO A 276 2.14 -6.60 1.31
CA PRO A 276 1.03 -5.69 1.50
C PRO A 276 1.29 -4.32 0.86
N ALA A 277 2.54 -3.84 0.82
CA ALA A 277 2.88 -2.61 0.11
C ALA A 277 2.60 -2.73 -1.39
N THR A 278 3.06 -3.80 -2.05
CA THR A 278 2.75 -4.05 -3.47
C THR A 278 1.24 -4.18 -3.71
N ALA A 279 0.49 -4.80 -2.79
CA ALA A 279 -0.96 -4.83 -2.88
C ALA A 279 -1.55 -3.41 -2.90
N GLY A 280 -1.08 -2.53 -2.01
CA GLY A 280 -1.51 -1.13 -1.95
C GLY A 280 -1.15 -0.35 -3.22
N LEU A 281 0.06 -0.53 -3.74
CA LEU A 281 0.51 0.09 -4.99
C LEU A 281 -0.33 -0.35 -6.19
N LEU A 282 -0.66 -1.65 -6.29
CA LEU A 282 -1.52 -2.17 -7.35
C LEU A 282 -2.94 -1.60 -7.27
N MET A 283 -3.51 -1.50 -6.06
CA MET A 283 -4.83 -0.89 -5.88
C MET A 283 -4.83 0.59 -6.24
N ALA A 284 -3.82 1.35 -5.81
CA ALA A 284 -3.68 2.75 -6.19
C ALA A 284 -3.57 2.88 -7.72
N ASN A 285 -2.71 2.08 -8.37
CA ASN A 285 -2.59 2.07 -9.83
C ASN A 285 -3.92 1.77 -10.53
N TYR A 286 -4.70 0.79 -10.04
CA TYR A 286 -6.02 0.46 -10.58
C TYR A 286 -6.98 1.64 -10.53
N VAL A 287 -7.06 2.29 -9.37
CA VAL A 287 -7.93 3.44 -9.13
C VAL A 287 -7.50 4.63 -9.97
N LEU A 288 -6.21 4.98 -9.96
CA LEU A 288 -5.66 6.08 -10.77
C LEU A 288 -5.94 5.85 -12.25
N SER A 289 -5.71 4.63 -12.75
CA SER A 289 -6.01 4.26 -14.14
C SER A 289 -7.49 4.39 -14.47
N ALA A 290 -8.40 4.11 -13.53
CA ALA A 290 -9.83 4.28 -13.72
C ALA A 290 -10.23 5.77 -13.75
N LEU A 291 -9.66 6.59 -12.86
CA LEU A 291 -9.98 8.02 -12.75
C LEU A 291 -9.50 8.84 -13.95
N ILE A 292 -8.37 8.47 -14.56
CA ILE A 292 -7.80 9.24 -15.68
C ILE A 292 -8.36 8.83 -17.05
N LYS A 293 -8.99 7.65 -17.16
CA LYS A 293 -9.64 7.19 -18.39
C LYS A 293 -10.76 8.16 -18.80
N ASN A 294 -10.96 8.27 -20.11
CA ASN A 294 -12.02 9.07 -20.73
C ASN A 294 -13.28 8.23 -20.85
#